data_AF-A0A9E3HYN4-F1
#
_entry.id   AF-A0A9E3HYN4-F1
#
_cell.length_a   1.000
_cell.length_b   1.000
_cell.length_c   1.000
_cell.angle_alpha   90.00
_cell.angle_beta   90.00
_cell.angle_gamma   90.00
#
_symmetry.space_group_name_H-M   'P 1'
#
loop_
_entity.id
_entity.type
_entity.pdbx_description
1 polymer ?
#
loop_
_entity_poly.entity_id
_entity_poly.type
_entity_poly.pdbx_seq_one_letter_code
_entity_poly.pdbx_strand_id
1 'polypeptide(L)'
;MRFYQLNMNKGSQSNSGVDDRVPGDVTNGADNCSGGLWMYKTLTLDNFYVRASNESEICLLLGTDSGYEGITTLYFSEISVVLTPIDPDIIIPGT
;
A
#
# COMPACT_ATOMS: atom_id res chain seq x y z
N MET A 1 -9.50 -22.45 -11.37
CA MET A 1 -8.80 -21.22 -10.94
C MET A 1 -9.82 -20.34 -10.21
N ARG A 2 -9.46 -19.73 -9.07
CA ARG A 2 -10.33 -18.77 -8.35
C ARG A 2 -9.86 -17.36 -8.68
N PHE A 3 -10.80 -16.47 -8.94
CA PHE A 3 -10.55 -15.04 -9.17
C PHE A 3 -11.26 -14.25 -8.07
N TYR A 4 -10.58 -13.25 -7.53
CA TYR A 4 -11.16 -12.28 -6.60
C TYR A 4 -11.36 -10.97 -7.34
N GLN A 5 -12.54 -10.38 -7.20
CA GLN A 5 -12.83 -9.05 -7.70
C GLN A 5 -12.87 -8.09 -6.50
N LEU A 6 -12.17 -6.98 -6.64
CA LEU A 6 -12.12 -5.91 -5.66
C LEU A 6 -12.46 -4.61 -6.38
N ASN A 7 -13.35 -3.82 -5.78
CA ASN A 7 -13.52 -2.42 -6.15
C ASN A 7 -12.89 -1.59 -5.04
N MET A 8 -11.94 -0.72 -5.40
CA MET A 8 -11.21 0.10 -4.44
C MET A 8 -10.91 1.47 -5.03
N ASN A 9 -11.03 2.50 -4.21
CA ASN A 9 -10.51 3.82 -4.50
C ASN A 9 -9.05 3.90 -4.05
N LYS A 10 -8.15 3.62 -5.00
CA LYS A 10 -6.69 3.72 -4.85
C LYS A 10 -6.15 5.18 -4.96
N GLY A 11 -7.01 6.15 -5.29
CA GLY A 11 -6.56 7.49 -5.62
C GLY A 11 -5.75 7.54 -6.92
N SER A 12 -4.67 8.30 -6.94
CA SER A 12 -3.83 8.52 -8.12
C SER A 12 -2.34 8.33 -7.82
N GLN A 13 -1.49 8.44 -8.83
CA GLN A 13 -0.04 8.30 -8.66
C GLN A 13 0.47 9.19 -7.52
N SER A 14 1.13 8.57 -6.54
CA SER A 14 1.64 9.20 -5.31
C SER A 14 0.59 9.82 -4.39
N ASN A 15 -0.70 9.66 -4.65
CA ASN A 15 -1.78 10.24 -3.85
C ASN A 15 -2.72 9.13 -3.37
N SER A 16 -2.76 8.94 -2.05
CA SER A 16 -3.64 7.97 -1.40
C SER A 16 -5.11 8.24 -1.75
N GLY A 17 -5.86 7.18 -2.01
CA GLY A 17 -7.31 7.20 -2.09
C GLY A 17 -7.97 7.00 -0.73
N VAL A 18 -9.24 6.62 -0.78
CA VAL A 18 -10.04 6.35 0.43
C VAL A 18 -9.70 4.96 0.99
N ASP A 19 -9.40 4.00 0.11
CA ASP A 19 -9.25 2.59 0.46
C ASP A 19 -7.79 2.11 0.48
N ASP A 20 -6.84 3.00 0.18
CA ASP A 20 -5.41 2.69 0.24
C ASP A 20 -4.62 3.85 0.86
N ARG A 21 -3.33 3.59 1.09
CA ARG A 21 -2.39 4.60 1.55
C ARG A 21 -1.04 4.43 0.90
N VAL A 22 -0.41 5.54 0.59
CA VAL A 22 0.94 5.63 0.01
C VAL A 22 1.93 6.02 1.11
N PRO A 23 2.79 5.10 1.58
CA PRO A 23 3.77 5.42 2.62
C PRO A 23 5.00 6.18 2.08
N GLY A 24 5.17 6.25 0.75
CA GLY A 24 6.28 6.95 0.10
C GLY A 24 6.57 6.41 -1.30
N ASP A 25 7.79 6.68 -1.78
CA ASP A 25 8.29 6.23 -3.09
C ASP A 25 9.35 5.12 -2.97
N VAL A 26 9.66 4.50 -4.11
CA VAL A 26 10.68 3.44 -4.25
C VAL A 26 12.01 3.94 -4.82
N THR A 27 12.28 5.25 -4.78
CA THR A 27 13.55 5.80 -5.27
C THR A 27 14.72 5.30 -4.42
N ASN A 28 15.85 5.02 -5.07
CA ASN A 28 17.08 4.58 -4.42
C ASN A 28 17.97 5.75 -3.96
N GLY A 29 17.53 7.00 -4.16
CA GLY A 29 18.26 8.22 -3.77
C GLY A 29 19.53 8.50 -4.57
N ALA A 30 19.79 7.78 -5.67
CA ALA A 30 20.92 8.06 -6.54
C ALA A 30 20.66 9.31 -7.39
N ASP A 31 21.64 10.21 -7.47
CA ASP A 31 21.55 11.46 -8.26
C ASP A 31 21.62 11.22 -9.78
N ASN A 32 21.95 10.00 -10.21
CA ASN A 32 22.02 9.62 -11.61
C ASN A 32 21.15 8.39 -11.92
N CYS A 33 20.45 8.44 -13.05
CA CYS A 33 19.62 7.34 -13.54
C CYS A 33 20.44 6.26 -14.28
N SER A 34 21.71 6.07 -13.91
CA SER A 34 22.62 5.10 -14.57
C SER A 34 22.28 3.64 -14.25
N GLY A 35 21.39 3.40 -13.28
CA GLY A 35 20.95 2.07 -12.87
C GLY A 35 21.99 1.28 -12.07
N GLY A 36 21.66 0.05 -11.72
CA GLY A 36 22.59 -0.92 -11.11
C GLY A 36 22.88 -0.76 -9.61
N LEU A 37 22.41 0.32 -8.97
CA LEU A 37 22.51 0.50 -7.53
C LEU A 37 21.26 0.00 -6.81
N TRP A 38 21.46 -1.00 -5.95
CA TRP A 38 20.45 -1.54 -5.05
C TRP A 38 20.58 -0.89 -3.67
N MET A 39 19.46 -0.47 -3.11
CA MET A 39 19.39 0.13 -1.79
C MET A 39 18.23 -0.49 -1.01
N TYR A 40 18.47 -0.80 0.26
CA TYR A 40 17.38 -1.14 1.17
C TYR A 40 16.65 0.13 1.56
N LYS A 41 15.32 0.07 1.52
CA LYS A 41 14.44 1.13 1.97
C LYS A 41 13.31 0.51 2.78
N THR A 42 13.11 1.03 3.98
CA THR A 42 11.95 0.67 4.81
C THR A 42 10.93 1.79 4.70
N LEU A 43 9.72 1.43 4.31
CA LEU A 43 8.57 2.32 4.31
C LEU A 43 7.62 1.89 5.42
N THR A 44 7.20 2.86 6.24
CA THR A 44 6.25 2.64 7.32
C THR A 44 5.01 3.45 7.01
N LEU A 45 3.86 2.86 7.28
CA LEU A 45 2.57 3.51 7.13
C LEU A 45 1.97 3.80 8.50
N ASP A 46 1.37 4.97 8.67
CA ASP A 46 0.56 5.27 9.84
C ASP A 46 -0.66 4.34 9.92
N ASN A 47 -1.11 4.07 11.14
CA ASN A 47 -2.29 3.25 11.35
C ASN A 47 -3.52 3.89 10.69
N PHE A 48 -4.32 3.07 10.02
CA PHE A 48 -5.58 3.47 9.41
C PHE A 48 -6.63 2.39 9.63
N TYR A 49 -7.90 2.80 9.60
CA TYR A 49 -9.02 1.89 9.80
C TYR A 49 -9.37 1.18 8.51
N VAL A 50 -9.64 -0.11 8.62
CA VAL A 50 -10.17 -0.95 7.55
C VAL A 50 -11.38 -1.71 8.07
N ARG A 51 -12.30 -2.05 7.17
CA ARG A 51 -13.47 -2.85 7.48
C ARG A 51 -13.37 -4.17 6.73
N ALA A 52 -13.59 -5.28 7.44
CA ALA A 52 -13.72 -6.58 6.81
C ALA A 52 -14.94 -6.62 5.88
N SER A 53 -14.88 -7.46 4.85
CA SER A 53 -16.00 -7.73 3.97
C SER A 53 -17.17 -8.37 4.75
N ASN A 54 -18.34 -8.47 4.10
CA ASN A 54 -19.49 -9.18 4.67
C ASN A 54 -19.23 -10.67 4.90
N GLU A 55 -18.17 -11.22 4.30
CA GLU A 55 -17.70 -12.60 4.46
C GLU A 55 -16.61 -12.72 5.53
N SER A 56 -16.36 -11.64 6.29
CA SER A 56 -15.33 -11.55 7.34
C SER A 56 -13.90 -11.70 6.81
N GLU A 57 -13.66 -11.21 5.60
CA GLU A 57 -12.34 -11.22 4.95
C GLU A 57 -11.73 -9.82 4.92
N ILE A 58 -10.41 -9.74 5.10
CA ILE A 58 -9.62 -8.52 4.85
C ILE A 58 -8.67 -8.81 3.70
N CYS A 59 -8.76 -8.00 2.64
CA CYS A 59 -7.88 -8.09 1.49
C CYS A 59 -6.74 -7.07 1.65
N LEU A 60 -5.50 -7.57 1.73
CA LEU A 60 -4.30 -6.74 1.68
C LEU A 60 -3.83 -6.59 0.24
N LEU A 61 -3.79 -5.35 -0.26
CA LEU A 61 -3.10 -5.01 -1.50
C LEU A 61 -1.79 -4.30 -1.17
N LEU A 62 -0.69 -4.78 -1.76
CA LEU A 62 0.59 -4.11 -1.73
C LEU A 62 1.14 -4.06 -3.15
N GLY A 63 1.59 -2.88 -3.56
CA GLY A 63 2.11 -2.68 -4.90
C GLY A 63 2.69 -1.29 -5.08
N THR A 64 3.22 -1.08 -6.27
CA THR A 64 3.74 0.22 -6.70
C THR A 64 2.93 0.71 -7.88
N ASP A 65 2.68 2.01 -7.91
CA ASP A 65 2.09 2.68 -9.05
C ASP A 65 3.17 3.53 -9.74
N SER A 66 3.63 3.09 -10.91
CA SER A 66 4.65 3.81 -11.67
C SER A 66 4.00 4.81 -12.62
N GLY A 67 4.36 6.09 -12.47
CA GLY A 67 4.11 7.12 -13.47
C GLY A 67 5.19 7.19 -14.57
N TYR A 68 6.19 6.30 -14.55
CA TYR A 68 7.32 6.30 -15.48
C TYR A 68 7.32 5.04 -16.35
N GLU A 69 7.72 5.21 -17.62
CA GLU A 69 7.76 4.14 -18.64
C GLU A 69 9.07 3.32 -18.62
N GLY A 70 9.99 3.62 -17.69
CA GLY A 70 11.25 2.90 -17.53
C GLY A 70 11.07 1.56 -16.80
N ILE A 71 12.01 0.63 -17.00
CA ILE A 71 12.03 -0.64 -16.26
C ILE A 71 12.39 -0.36 -14.80
N THR A 72 11.47 -0.69 -13.90
CA THR A 72 11.69 -0.64 -12.45
C THR A 72 11.81 -2.06 -11.93
N THR A 73 12.92 -2.37 -11.24
CA THR A 73 13.10 -3.66 -10.57
C THR A 73 13.08 -3.45 -9.07
N LEU A 74 12.18 -4.15 -8.38
CA LEU A 74 11.98 -4.06 -6.94
C LEU A 74 12.09 -5.44 -6.31
N TYR A 75 12.59 -5.49 -5.09
CA TYR A 75 12.60 -6.69 -4.27
C TYR A 75 11.99 -6.38 -2.90
N PHE A 76 10.85 -7.00 -2.59
CA PHE A 76 10.24 -6.92 -1.27
C PHE A 76 10.92 -7.93 -0.36
N SER A 77 11.83 -7.46 0.50
CA SER A 77 12.54 -8.32 1.44
C SER A 77 11.67 -8.77 2.62
N GLU A 78 10.81 -7.88 3.11
CA GLU A 78 9.92 -8.13 4.24
C GLU A 78 8.65 -7.28 4.10
N ILE A 79 7.52 -7.85 4.49
CA ILE A 79 6.23 -7.16 4.63
C ILE A 79 5.70 -7.54 6.02
N SER A 80 5.54 -6.55 6.89
CA SER A 80 4.99 -6.73 8.23
C SER A 80 3.66 -5.98 8.34
N VAL A 81 2.60 -6.69 8.73
CA VAL A 81 1.26 -6.15 8.88
C VAL A 81 0.69 -6.59 10.22
N VAL A 82 0.14 -5.62 10.96
CA VAL A 82 -0.52 -5.86 12.24
C VAL A 82 -1.98 -5.41 12.11
N LEU A 83 -2.90 -6.34 12.39
CA LEU A 83 -4.33 -6.04 12.48
C LEU A 83 -4.73 -6.05 13.94
N THR A 84 -5.25 -4.92 14.41
CA THR A 84 -5.74 -4.75 15.78
C THR A 84 -7.27 -4.60 15.73
N PRO A 85 -8.03 -5.53 16.32
CA PRO A 85 -9.47 -5.37 16.45
C PRO A 85 -9.79 -4.10 17.25
N ILE A 86 -10.74 -3.32 16.75
CA ILE A 86 -11.30 -2.16 17.45
C ILE A 86 -12.77 -2.42 17.76
N ASP A 87 -13.24 -1.91 18.88
CA ASP A 87 -14.67 -1.90 19.19
C ASP A 87 -15.38 -0.95 18.21
N PRO A 88 -16.34 -1.43 17.41
CA PRO A 88 -17.08 -0.58 16.47
C PRO A 88 -17.83 0.57 17.15
N ASP A 89 -18.16 0.45 18.43
CA ASP A 89 -18.88 1.48 19.19
C ASP A 89 -17.96 2.60 19.69
N ILE A 90 -16.64 2.45 19.56
CA ILE A 90 -15.65 3.46 19.98
C ILE A 90 -15.35 4.47 18.87
N ILE A 91 -15.66 4.17 17.59
CA ILE A 91 -15.28 5.04 16.46
C ILE A 91 -16.39 5.14 15.43
N ILE A 92 -17.25 6.16 15.58
CA ILE A 92 -17.76 6.90 14.41
C ILE A 92 -17.78 8.41 14.72
N PRO A 93 -16.69 9.14 14.50
CA PRO A 93 -16.79 10.55 14.15
C PRO A 93 -17.16 10.63 12.66
N GLY A 94 -18.44 10.86 12.37
CA GLY A 94 -18.94 11.23 11.05
C GLY A 94 -19.03 10.08 10.04
N THR A 95 -20.01 9.19 10.18
CA THR A 95 -20.64 8.55 9.00
C THR A 95 -20.93 9.59 7.93
#